data_AF-A0A6H2H4Q4-F1
#
_entry.id   AF-A0A6H2H4Q4-F1
#
_cell.length_a   1.000
_cell.length_b   1.000
_cell.length_c   1.000
_cell.angle_alpha   90.00
_cell.angle_beta   90.00
_cell.angle_gamma   90.00
#
_symmetry.space_group_name_H-M   'P 1'
#
loop_
_entity.id
_entity.type
_entity.pdbx_description
1 polymer ?
#
loop_
_entity_poly.entity_id
_entity_poly.type
_entity_poly.pdbx_seq_one_letter_code
_entity_poly.pdbx_strand_id
1 'polypeptide(L)'
;MHIPTGDTATQVASLNKILERNTFIEEAVSQSASEMLLINTVLKQEIPKVFQTGDVGQALQQSDALEGKLTQTAQNLAQINQTLSEEVKHRADLEQELAATKAALEQAQSKS
;
A
#
# COMPACT_ATOMS: atom_id res chain seq x y z
N MET A 1 -33.46 -16.85 11.71
CA MET A 1 -32.88 -15.66 11.04
C MET A 1 -31.46 -16.02 10.66
N HIS A 2 -31.21 -16.38 9.40
CA HIS A 2 -29.90 -16.83 8.92
C HIS A 2 -29.17 -15.62 8.35
N ILE A 3 -28.16 -15.11 9.05
CA ILE A 3 -27.24 -14.12 8.48
C ILE A 3 -26.06 -14.92 7.91
N PRO A 4 -25.81 -14.83 6.59
CA PRO A 4 -24.83 -15.68 5.92
C PRO A 4 -23.43 -15.34 6.42
N THR A 5 -22.77 -16.31 7.06
CA THR A 5 -21.37 -16.21 7.48
C THR A 5 -20.37 -16.34 6.31
N GLY A 6 -20.85 -16.64 5.10
CA GLY A 6 -20.02 -16.79 3.90
C GLY A 6 -19.56 -15.48 3.25
N ASP A 7 -20.24 -14.37 3.52
CA ASP A 7 -19.98 -13.08 2.85
C ASP A 7 -18.75 -12.35 3.43
N THR A 8 -18.45 -12.55 4.72
CA THR A 8 -17.43 -11.78 5.45
C THR A 8 -16.02 -12.41 5.34
N ALA A 9 -15.89 -13.73 5.48
CA ALA A 9 -14.59 -14.42 5.29
C ALA A 9 -14.05 -14.25 3.84
N THR A 10 -14.96 -14.21 2.87
CA THR A 10 -14.66 -13.89 1.47
C THR A 10 -14.19 -12.44 1.33
N GLN A 11 -14.71 -11.52 2.15
CA GLN A 11 -14.31 -10.13 2.19
C GLN A 11 -12.91 -9.93 2.78
N VAL A 12 -12.55 -10.61 3.88
CA VAL A 12 -11.19 -10.58 4.45
C VAL A 12 -10.17 -11.15 3.46
N ALA A 13 -10.49 -12.25 2.78
CA ALA A 13 -9.63 -12.80 1.72
C ALA A 13 -9.46 -11.83 0.53
N SER A 14 -10.51 -11.09 0.17
CA SER A 14 -10.45 -10.05 -0.86
C SER A 14 -9.56 -8.88 -0.44
N LEU A 15 -9.69 -8.40 0.81
CA LEU A 15 -8.87 -7.31 1.34
C LEU A 15 -7.39 -7.69 1.44
N ASN A 16 -7.08 -8.93 1.83
CA ASN A 16 -5.70 -9.44 1.80
C ASN A 16 -5.10 -9.40 0.39
N LYS A 17 -5.84 -9.82 -0.64
CA LYS A 17 -5.38 -9.72 -2.04
C LYS A 17 -5.15 -8.27 -2.47
N ILE A 18 -5.98 -7.34 -2.02
CA ILE A 18 -5.79 -5.91 -2.30
C ILE A 18 -4.52 -5.40 -1.61
N LEU A 19 -4.30 -5.79 -0.35
CA LEU A 19 -3.09 -5.44 0.40
C LEU A 19 -1.84 -5.96 -0.30
N GLU A 20 -1.79 -7.24 -0.67
CA GLU A 20 -0.67 -7.84 -1.41
C GLU A 20 -0.37 -7.07 -2.72
N ARG A 21 -1.42 -6.72 -3.47
CA ARG A 21 -1.26 -5.96 -4.72
C ARG A 21 -0.74 -4.55 -4.46
N ASN A 22 -1.24 -3.86 -3.43
CA ASN A 22 -0.77 -2.52 -3.14
C ASN A 22 0.66 -2.52 -2.57
N THR A 23 1.07 -3.54 -1.81
CA THR A 23 2.45 -3.71 -1.36
C THR A 23 3.38 -3.92 -2.55
N PHE A 24 3.00 -4.76 -3.51
CA PHE A 24 3.77 -4.92 -4.74
C PHE A 24 3.91 -3.61 -5.53
N ILE A 25 2.83 -2.82 -5.62
CA ILE A 25 2.87 -1.52 -6.29
C ILE A 25 3.76 -0.52 -5.54
N GLU A 26 3.67 -0.49 -4.21
CA GLU A 26 4.53 0.34 -3.35
C GLU A 26 6.01 0.04 -3.60
N GLU A 27 6.40 -1.24 -3.58
CA GLU A 27 7.77 -1.69 -3.84
C GLU A 27 8.25 -1.26 -5.23
N ALA A 28 7.44 -1.48 -6.27
CA ALA A 28 7.78 -1.09 -7.63
C ALA A 28 7.95 0.44 -7.79
N VAL A 29 7.09 1.22 -7.15
CA VAL A 29 7.16 2.70 -7.16
C VAL A 29 8.39 3.19 -6.39
N SER A 30 8.68 2.60 -5.23
CA SER A 30 9.85 2.91 -4.41
C SER A 30 11.16 2.60 -5.15
N GLN A 31 11.22 1.45 -5.83
CA GLN A 31 12.36 1.09 -6.67
C GLN A 31 12.54 2.10 -7.81
N SER A 32 11.45 2.44 -8.51
CA SER A 32 11.48 3.41 -9.61
C SER A 32 11.96 4.79 -9.15
N ALA A 33 11.54 5.24 -7.95
CA ALA A 33 12.03 6.48 -7.35
C ALA A 33 13.53 6.45 -7.10
N SER A 34 14.02 5.34 -6.54
CA SER A 34 15.45 5.14 -6.25
C SER A 34 16.30 5.12 -7.51
N GLU A 35 15.85 4.43 -8.56
CA GLU A 35 16.52 4.39 -9.86
C GLU A 35 16.55 5.77 -10.52
N MET A 36 15.44 6.52 -10.47
CA MET A 36 15.37 7.86 -11.03
C MET A 36 16.30 8.84 -10.31
N LEU A 37 16.35 8.79 -8.98
CA LEU A 37 17.29 9.57 -8.17
C LEU A 37 18.74 9.29 -8.57
N LEU A 38 19.08 8.00 -8.74
CA LEU A 38 20.43 7.61 -9.16
C LEU A 38 20.76 8.16 -10.55
N ILE A 39 19.86 7.99 -11.53
CA ILE A 39 20.05 8.47 -12.90
C ILE A 39 20.22 10.00 -12.91
N ASN A 40 19.35 10.73 -12.24
CA ASN A 40 19.40 12.19 -12.18
C ASN A 40 20.70 12.67 -11.50
N THR A 41 21.11 12.02 -10.41
CA THR A 41 22.37 12.30 -9.73
C THR A 41 23.57 12.10 -10.66
N VAL A 42 23.61 11.01 -11.43
CA VAL A 42 24.67 10.74 -12.41
C VAL A 42 24.65 11.79 -13.52
N LEU A 43 23.48 12.13 -14.09
CA LEU A 43 23.38 13.15 -15.13
C LEU A 43 23.89 14.53 -14.65
N LYS A 44 23.58 14.92 -13.41
CA LYS A 44 24.09 16.16 -12.81
C LYS A 44 25.59 16.15 -12.54
N GLN A 45 26.21 14.98 -12.39
CA GLN A 45 27.66 14.85 -12.20
C GLN A 45 28.39 14.83 -13.55
N GLU A 46 27.89 14.06 -14.51
CA GLU A 46 28.52 13.83 -15.80
C GLU A 46 28.35 15.00 -16.77
N ILE A 47 27.23 15.73 -16.71
CA ILE A 47 27.02 16.90 -17.56
C ILE A 47 27.80 18.08 -16.97
N PRO A 48 28.77 18.68 -17.68
CA PRO A 48 29.47 19.86 -17.18
C PRO A 48 28.51 21.01 -16.89
N LYS A 49 28.73 21.76 -15.79
CA LYS A 49 27.81 22.83 -15.34
C LYS A 49 27.46 23.86 -16.41
N VAL A 50 28.37 24.16 -17.34
CA VAL A 50 28.12 25.08 -18.46
C VAL A 50 27.00 24.60 -19.38
N PHE A 51 26.81 23.28 -19.48
CA PHE A 51 25.75 22.65 -20.26
C PHE A 51 24.49 22.35 -19.44
N GLN A 52 24.51 22.52 -18.12
CA GLN A 52 23.31 22.40 -17.26
C GLN A 52 22.46 23.67 -17.25
N THR A 53 22.36 24.33 -18.40
CA THR A 53 21.58 25.56 -18.60
C THR A 53 20.61 25.37 -19.76
N GLY A 54 19.68 26.31 -19.94
CA GLY A 54 18.64 26.20 -20.97
C GLY A 54 17.82 24.92 -20.82
N ASP A 55 17.56 24.23 -21.94
CA ASP A 55 16.71 23.04 -21.98
C ASP A 55 17.23 21.89 -21.10
N VAL A 56 18.55 21.71 -21.03
CA VAL A 56 19.16 20.66 -20.18
C VAL A 56 18.95 20.97 -18.71
N GLY A 57 19.18 22.22 -18.30
CA GLY A 57 18.91 22.64 -16.92
C GLY A 57 17.44 22.49 -16.54
N GLN A 58 16.53 22.86 -17.44
CA GLN A 58 15.09 22.69 -17.24
C GLN A 58 14.70 21.20 -17.13
N ALA A 59 15.26 20.32 -17.97
CA ALA A 59 15.01 18.88 -17.91
C ALA A 59 15.50 18.26 -16.60
N LEU A 60 16.65 18.70 -16.08
CA LEU A 60 17.16 18.26 -14.78
C LEU A 60 16.25 18.72 -13.63
N GLN A 61 15.77 19.96 -13.66
CA GLN A 61 14.80 20.46 -12.66
C GLN A 61 13.45 19.73 -12.72
N GLN A 62 12.95 19.45 -13.92
CA GLN A 62 11.73 18.67 -14.09
C GLN A 62 11.90 17.24 -13.57
N SER A 63 13.08 16.65 -13.78
CA SER A 63 13.42 15.34 -13.25
C SER A 63 13.44 15.35 -11.72
N ASP A 64 13.99 16.38 -11.07
CA ASP A 64 13.92 16.53 -9.60
C ASP A 64 12.48 16.61 -9.08
N ALA A 65 11.64 17.38 -9.78
CA ALA A 65 10.25 17.54 -9.39
C ALA A 65 9.47 16.22 -9.53
N LEU A 66 9.77 15.40 -10.55
CA LEU A 66 9.18 14.09 -10.74
C LEU A 66 9.67 13.09 -9.69
N GLU A 67 10.96 13.09 -9.37
CA GLU A 67 11.54 12.28 -8.30
C GLU A 67 10.87 12.56 -6.95
N GLY A 68 10.69 13.84 -6.60
CA GLY A 68 9.99 14.24 -5.38
C GLY A 68 8.55 13.75 -5.34
N LYS A 69 7.81 13.88 -6.45
CA LYS A 69 6.44 13.35 -6.56
C LYS A 69 6.41 11.83 -6.40
N LEU A 70 7.32 11.11 -7.04
CA LEU A 70 7.36 9.65 -7.01
C LEU A 70 7.70 9.13 -5.61
N THR A 71 8.63 9.79 -4.92
CA THR A 71 8.96 9.52 -3.51
C THR A 71 7.75 9.75 -2.60
N GLN A 72 7.04 10.86 -2.78
CA GLN A 72 5.82 11.14 -2.02
C GLN A 72 4.71 10.11 -2.32
N THR A 73 4.57 9.66 -3.57
CA THR A 73 3.63 8.59 -3.94
C THR A 73 3.99 7.28 -3.24
N ALA A 74 5.27 6.89 -3.20
CA ALA A 74 5.71 5.70 -2.47
C ALA A 74 5.35 5.79 -0.98
N GLN A 75 5.62 6.94 -0.34
CA GLN A 75 5.28 7.17 1.07
C GLN A 75 3.78 7.09 1.34
N ASN A 76 2.96 7.69 0.47
CA ASN A 76 1.51 7.62 0.59
C ASN A 76 0.99 6.18 0.44
N LEU A 77 1.55 5.40 -0.49
CA LEU A 77 1.20 3.99 -0.67
C LEU A 77 1.58 3.16 0.56
N ALA A 78 2.75 3.38 1.14
CA ALA A 78 3.18 2.74 2.38
C ALA A 78 2.20 3.01 3.52
N GLN A 79 1.75 4.26 3.67
CA GLN A 79 0.75 4.63 4.67
C GLN A 79 -0.60 3.94 4.43
N ILE A 80 -1.07 3.90 3.17
CA ILE A 80 -2.31 3.20 2.81
C ILE A 80 -2.20 1.71 3.14
N ASN A 81 -1.08 1.07 2.82
CA ASN A 81 -0.84 -0.35 3.09
C ASN A 81 -0.83 -0.64 4.59
N GLN A 82 -0.23 0.24 5.39
CA GLN A 82 -0.29 0.12 6.84
C GLN A 82 -1.75 0.18 7.35
N THR A 83 -2.51 1.20 6.95
CA THR A 83 -3.91 1.35 7.37
C THR A 83 -4.77 0.17 6.92
N LEU A 84 -4.57 -0.32 5.69
CA LEU A 84 -5.29 -1.48 5.17
C LEU A 84 -4.93 -2.75 5.93
N SER A 85 -3.66 -2.95 6.29
CA SER A 85 -3.21 -4.09 7.10
C SER A 85 -3.84 -4.08 8.49
N GLU A 86 -3.96 -2.90 9.13
CA GLU A 86 -4.62 -2.75 10.43
C GLU A 86 -6.11 -3.11 10.34
N GLU A 87 -6.80 -2.64 9.29
CA GLU A 87 -8.23 -2.95 9.06
C GLU A 87 -8.47 -4.43 8.77
N VAL A 88 -7.61 -5.07 7.96
CA VAL A 88 -7.69 -6.51 7.69
C VAL A 88 -7.58 -7.31 8.98
N LYS A 89 -6.62 -6.96 9.83
CA LYS A 89 -6.43 -7.60 11.13
C LYS A 89 -7.66 -7.40 12.02
N HIS A 90 -8.13 -6.16 12.15
CA HIS A 90 -9.30 -5.83 12.96
C HIS A 90 -10.54 -6.62 12.55
N ARG A 91 -10.79 -6.76 11.24
CA ARG A 91 -11.91 -7.58 10.74
C ARG A 91 -11.76 -9.05 11.06
N ALA A 92 -10.56 -9.61 10.91
CA ALA A 92 -10.30 -11.01 11.26
C ALA A 92 -10.56 -11.28 12.75
N ASP A 93 -10.12 -10.37 13.63
CA ASP A 93 -10.35 -10.46 15.08
C ASP A 93 -11.87 -10.42 15.41
N LEU A 94 -12.60 -9.46 14.82
CA LEU A 94 -14.06 -9.35 14.99
C LEU A 94 -14.81 -10.60 14.48
N GLU A 95 -14.36 -11.18 13.37
CA GLU A 95 -14.95 -12.42 12.84
C GLU A 95 -14.76 -13.60 13.79
N GLN A 96 -13.58 -13.72 14.38
CA GLN A 96 -13.30 -14.75 15.38
C GLN A 96 -14.17 -14.59 16.62
N GLU A 97 -14.30 -13.36 17.14
CA GLU A 97 -15.17 -13.05 18.28
C GLU A 97 -16.65 -13.35 17.98
N LEU A 98 -17.12 -12.98 16.79
CA LEU A 98 -18.48 -13.25 16.36
C LEU A 98 -18.76 -14.75 16.26
N ALA A 99 -17.83 -15.52 15.70
CA ALA A 99 -17.94 -16.98 15.59
C ALA A 99 -18.00 -17.64 16.98
N ALA A 100 -17.12 -17.23 17.90
CA ALA A 100 -17.11 -17.72 19.28
C ALA A 100 -18.44 -17.40 20.02
N THR A 101 -18.93 -16.17 19.86
CA THR A 101 -20.19 -15.73 20.49
C THR A 101 -21.38 -16.51 19.95
N LYS A 102 -21.44 -16.77 18.64
CA LYS A 102 -22.51 -17.60 18.03
C LYS A 102 -22.49 -19.02 18.57
N ALA A 103 -21.31 -19.66 18.62
CA ALA A 103 -21.18 -21.01 19.15
C ALA A 103 -21.60 -21.11 20.62
N ALA A 104 -21.25 -20.11 21.44
CA ALA A 104 -21.67 -20.05 22.83
C ALA A 104 -23.19 -19.88 22.99
N LEU A 105 -23.81 -19.05 22.15
CA LEU A 105 -25.27 -18.84 22.14
C LEU A 105 -26.03 -20.11 21.76
N GLU A 106 -25.59 -20.81 20.71
CA GLU A 106 -26.18 -22.09 20.29
C GLU A 106 -26.09 -23.14 21.39
N GLN A 107 -24.94 -23.22 22.07
CA GLN A 107 -24.78 -24.11 23.22
C GLN A 107 -25.71 -23.76 24.38
N ALA A 108 -25.89 -22.48 24.69
CA ALA A 108 -26.81 -22.04 25.75
C ALA A 108 -28.27 -22.35 25.40
N GLN A 109 -28.68 -22.15 24.14
CA GLN A 109 -30.02 -22.44 23.66
C GLN A 109 -30.33 -23.95 23.63
N SER A 110 -29.34 -24.80 23.30
CA SER A 110 -29.50 -26.25 23.32
C SER A 110 -29.59 -26.89 24.72
N LYS A 111 -29.23 -26.13 25.76
CA LYS A 111 -29.26 -26.58 27.17
C LYS A 111 -30.51 -26.10 27.93
N SER A 112 -31.36 -25.30 27.30
CA SER A 112 -32.63 -24.80 27.84
C SER A 112 -33.81 -25.54 27.24
#